data_AF-A0A815ECY1-F1
#
_entry.id   AF-A0A815ECY1-F1
#
_cell.length_a   1.000
_cell.length_b   1.000
_cell.length_c   1.000
_cell.angle_alpha   90.00
_cell.angle_beta   90.00
_cell.angle_gamma   90.00
#
_symmetry.space_group_name_H-M   'P 1'
#
loop_
_entity.id
_entity.type
_entity.pdbx_description
1 polymer ?
#
loop_
_entity_poly.entity_id
_entity_poly.type
_entity_poly.pdbx_seq_one_letter_code
_entity_poly.pdbx_strand_id
1 'polypeptide(L)'
;TVKAIIWRGFPEDIRKYFVKDQLVTWWSINSCSSSINVIEKFLGNNPKSTMFLIESLKGKQISNYTKYENEDEVILTMGTQFRVKSDPLKSNDLTVYILIREFTLNDYLYKHWYKFNTHQYQLMFNEYLYVKVPQSVWYLKAWNCKKIRDFSYVHLEEINIQE
;
A
#
# COMPACT_ATOMS: atom_id res chain seq x y z
N THR A 1 -7.99 15.41 0.77
CA THR A 1 -7.40 14.05 0.84
C THR A 1 -7.56 13.58 2.27
N VAL A 2 -8.04 12.36 2.47
CA VAL A 2 -8.31 11.75 3.77
C VAL A 2 -7.10 10.92 4.16
N LYS A 3 -6.53 11.23 5.34
CA LYS A 3 -5.47 10.46 6.00
C LYS A 3 -6.01 9.95 7.32
N ALA A 4 -6.80 8.90 7.25
CA ALA A 4 -7.53 8.37 8.38
C ALA A 4 -7.86 6.90 8.17
N ILE A 5 -8.42 6.30 9.20
CA ILE A 5 -9.06 5.00 9.10
C ILE A 5 -10.39 5.15 8.35
N ILE A 6 -10.57 4.37 7.30
CA ILE A 6 -11.82 4.25 6.55
C ILE A 6 -12.21 2.77 6.44
N TRP A 7 -13.48 2.54 6.12
CA TRP A 7 -14.13 1.25 6.16
C TRP A 7 -14.72 0.88 4.81
N ARG A 8 -14.67 -0.40 4.47
CA ARG A 8 -15.33 -0.94 3.27
C ARG A 8 -15.92 -2.31 3.56
N GLY A 9 -17.20 -2.49 3.21
CA GLY A 9 -17.87 -3.78 3.27
C GLY A 9 -17.76 -4.54 1.94
N PHE A 10 -17.60 -5.85 2.03
CA PHE A 10 -17.74 -6.78 0.93
C PHE A 10 -18.71 -7.90 1.36
N PRO A 11 -19.73 -8.25 0.55
CA PRO A 11 -20.82 -9.14 0.95
C PRO A 11 -20.43 -10.63 1.03
N GLU A 12 -19.15 -10.97 0.84
CA GLU A 12 -18.63 -12.33 0.89
C GLU A 12 -17.40 -12.44 1.80
N ASP A 13 -17.13 -13.65 2.30
CA ASP A 13 -15.91 -13.99 3.03
C ASP A 13 -14.77 -14.24 2.03
N ILE A 14 -13.90 -13.24 1.90
CA ILE A 14 -12.77 -13.27 0.97
C ILE A 14 -11.42 -13.35 1.70
N ARG A 15 -11.43 -13.73 2.99
CA ARG A 15 -10.25 -13.72 3.87
C ARG A 15 -9.05 -14.48 3.31
N LYS A 16 -9.32 -15.58 2.59
CA LYS A 16 -8.29 -16.47 2.05
C LYS A 16 -7.34 -15.80 1.05
N TYR A 17 -7.73 -14.64 0.50
CA TYR A 17 -6.91 -13.89 -0.46
C TYR A 17 -6.02 -12.82 0.20
N PHE A 18 -6.12 -12.65 1.52
CA PHE A 18 -5.40 -11.64 2.29
C PHE A 18 -4.59 -12.31 3.40
N VAL A 19 -3.29 -12.43 3.14
CA VAL A 19 -2.31 -12.94 4.10
C VAL A 19 -1.50 -11.76 4.65
N LYS A 20 -1.14 -11.80 5.93
CA LYS A 20 -0.30 -10.77 6.54
C LYS A 20 0.96 -10.50 5.71
N ASP A 21 1.32 -9.22 5.62
CA ASP A 21 2.44 -8.69 4.84
C ASP A 21 2.35 -8.81 3.31
N GLN A 22 1.28 -9.40 2.78
CA GLN A 22 1.00 -9.43 1.35
C GLN A 22 0.78 -8.01 0.80
N LEU A 23 1.26 -7.77 -0.42
CA LEU A 23 0.89 -6.61 -1.22
C LEU A 23 -0.29 -6.98 -2.12
N VAL A 24 -1.34 -6.16 -2.08
CA VAL A 24 -2.56 -6.35 -2.88
C VAL A 24 -2.85 -5.07 -3.65
N THR A 25 -3.18 -5.20 -4.93
CA THR A 25 -3.62 -4.08 -5.76
C THR A 25 -5.12 -4.16 -6.01
N TRP A 26 -5.84 -3.09 -5.73
CA TRP A 26 -7.23 -2.97 -6.15
C TRP A 26 -7.31 -2.20 -7.46
N TRP A 27 -7.67 -2.92 -8.53
CA TRP A 27 -7.74 -2.39 -9.90
C TRP A 27 -9.04 -1.63 -10.21
N SER A 28 -9.97 -1.54 -9.27
CA SER A 28 -11.21 -0.79 -9.45
C SER A 28 -11.17 0.49 -8.61
N ILE A 29 -12.07 1.43 -8.92
CA ILE A 29 -12.41 2.50 -8.00
C ILE A 29 -13.14 1.87 -6.81
N ASN A 30 -12.73 2.19 -5.59
CA ASN A 30 -13.34 1.61 -4.39
C ASN A 30 -14.01 2.70 -3.56
N SER A 31 -15.32 2.56 -3.40
CA SER A 31 -16.11 3.35 -2.45
C SER A 31 -15.92 2.80 -1.03
N CYS A 32 -15.65 3.70 -0.10
CA CYS A 32 -15.43 3.45 1.32
C CYS A 32 -16.18 4.51 2.11
N SER A 33 -16.31 4.33 3.43
CA SER A 33 -16.86 5.34 4.34
C SER A 33 -15.90 5.60 5.49
N SER A 34 -15.85 6.84 5.99
CA SER A 34 -15.18 7.11 7.26
C SER A 34 -16.04 6.73 8.49
N SER A 35 -17.30 6.30 8.26
CA SER A 35 -18.25 5.88 9.27
C SER A 35 -18.50 4.37 9.21
N ILE A 36 -18.18 3.66 10.31
CA ILE A 36 -18.42 2.22 10.41
C ILE A 36 -19.92 1.89 10.33
N ASN A 37 -20.77 2.73 10.92
CA ASN A 37 -22.22 2.55 10.95
C ASN A 37 -22.84 2.51 9.55
N VAL A 38 -22.26 3.26 8.59
CA VAL A 38 -22.70 3.25 7.18
C VAL A 38 -22.39 1.89 6.56
N ILE A 39 -21.21 1.34 6.82
CA ILE A 39 -20.79 0.03 6.30
C ILE A 39 -21.57 -1.11 6.95
N GLU A 40 -21.84 -1.04 8.25
CA GLU A 40 -22.68 -2.03 8.94
C GLU A 40 -24.09 -2.08 8.34
N LYS A 41 -24.70 -0.93 8.07
CA LYS A 41 -26.00 -0.85 7.37
C LYS A 41 -25.93 -1.43 5.95
N PHE A 42 -24.84 -1.17 5.22
CA PHE A 42 -24.63 -1.71 3.88
C PHE A 42 -24.50 -3.24 3.87
N LEU A 43 -23.78 -3.80 4.84
CA LEU A 43 -23.59 -5.25 4.98
C LEU A 43 -24.84 -5.95 5.55
N GLY A 44 -25.64 -5.23 6.33
CA GLY A 44 -26.80 -5.77 7.03
C GLY A 44 -26.43 -6.96 7.93
N ASN A 45 -27.35 -7.91 8.07
CA ASN A 45 -27.14 -9.11 8.89
C ASN A 45 -26.44 -10.24 8.12
N ASN A 46 -25.60 -9.95 7.12
CA ASN A 46 -24.94 -10.98 6.33
C ASN A 46 -23.78 -11.61 7.12
N PRO A 47 -23.91 -12.87 7.57
CA PRO A 47 -22.90 -13.52 8.41
C PRO A 47 -21.63 -13.87 7.66
N LYS A 48 -21.65 -13.90 6.31
CA LYS A 48 -20.47 -14.25 5.51
C LYS A 48 -19.92 -13.02 4.78
N SER A 49 -19.79 -11.91 5.49
CA SER A 49 -19.26 -10.66 4.95
C SER A 49 -17.82 -10.40 5.40
N THR A 50 -17.09 -9.60 4.61
CA THR A 50 -15.78 -9.07 4.95
C THR A 50 -15.86 -7.57 5.13
N MET A 51 -15.35 -7.08 6.25
CA MET A 51 -15.16 -5.67 6.53
C MET A 51 -13.66 -5.34 6.53
N PHE A 52 -13.29 -4.39 5.69
CA PHE A 52 -11.94 -3.86 5.62
C PHE A 52 -11.79 -2.66 6.53
N LEU A 53 -10.73 -2.68 7.33
CA LEU A 53 -10.19 -1.55 8.04
C LEU A 53 -9.01 -1.01 7.24
N ILE A 54 -9.11 0.21 6.72
CA ILE A 54 -8.15 0.74 5.76
C ILE A 54 -7.48 1.98 6.35
N GLU A 55 -6.18 1.90 6.61
CA GLU A 55 -5.34 3.08 6.85
C GLU A 55 -5.11 3.79 5.50
N SER A 56 -5.97 4.77 5.18
CA SER A 56 -5.86 5.55 3.95
C SER A 56 -4.84 6.67 4.09
N LEU A 57 -4.10 6.92 3.00
CA LEU A 57 -3.12 8.00 2.89
C LEU A 57 -3.53 9.01 1.80
N LYS A 58 -4.31 8.56 0.81
CA LYS A 58 -4.63 9.32 -0.41
C LYS A 58 -6.13 9.36 -0.74
N GLY A 59 -7.00 8.84 0.13
CA GLY A 59 -8.46 8.81 -0.11
C GLY A 59 -9.06 10.19 -0.40
N LYS A 60 -10.15 10.23 -1.16
CA LYS A 60 -10.86 11.46 -1.52
C LYS A 60 -12.23 11.46 -0.90
N GLN A 61 -12.46 12.35 0.06
CA GLN A 61 -13.80 12.58 0.60
C GLN A 61 -14.66 13.23 -0.49
N ILE A 62 -15.82 12.64 -0.74
CA ILE A 62 -16.74 13.11 -1.77
C ILE A 62 -18.16 13.34 -1.25
N SER A 63 -18.38 13.30 0.07
CA SER A 63 -19.71 13.50 0.70
C SER A 63 -20.51 14.66 0.09
N ASN A 64 -19.87 15.80 -0.17
CA ASN A 64 -20.53 17.01 -0.71
C ASN A 64 -20.82 16.96 -2.22
N TYR A 65 -20.49 15.85 -2.88
CA TYR A 65 -20.63 15.66 -4.32
C TYR A 65 -21.50 14.44 -4.66
N THR A 66 -22.01 13.74 -3.64
CA THR A 66 -22.79 12.51 -3.83
C THR A 66 -24.26 12.76 -3.50
N LYS A 67 -25.13 11.88 -3.99
CA LYS A 67 -26.56 11.92 -3.66
C LYS A 67 -26.82 11.63 -2.17
N TYR A 68 -25.90 10.93 -1.51
CA TYR A 68 -26.03 10.47 -0.14
C TYR A 68 -24.94 11.08 0.74
N GLU A 69 -25.10 12.37 1.06
CA GLU A 69 -24.08 13.15 1.77
C GLU A 69 -23.72 12.57 3.15
N ASN A 70 -24.67 11.89 3.80
CA ASN A 70 -24.53 11.28 5.13
C ASN A 70 -23.77 9.93 5.12
N GLU A 71 -23.29 9.47 3.98
CA GLU A 71 -22.50 8.23 3.90
C GLU A 71 -21.02 8.45 4.24
N ASP A 72 -20.60 9.70 4.47
CA ASP A 72 -19.19 10.04 4.74
C ASP A 72 -18.23 9.39 3.72
N GLU A 73 -18.64 9.42 2.44
CA GLU A 73 -18.02 8.63 1.38
C GLU A 73 -16.59 9.10 1.07
N VAL A 74 -15.69 8.12 1.00
CA VAL A 74 -14.29 8.27 0.64
C VAL A 74 -13.96 7.33 -0.51
N ILE A 75 -13.46 7.89 -1.62
CA ILE A 75 -13.02 7.11 -2.78
C ILE A 75 -11.54 6.83 -2.71
N LEU A 76 -11.18 5.57 -2.93
CA LEU A 76 -9.83 5.14 -3.28
C LEU A 76 -9.74 4.96 -4.79
N THR A 77 -8.66 5.49 -5.36
CA THR A 77 -8.44 5.44 -6.81
C THR A 77 -8.10 4.04 -7.29
N MET A 78 -8.36 3.78 -8.58
CA MET A 78 -7.89 2.58 -9.24
C MET A 78 -6.37 2.41 -9.10
N GLY A 79 -5.93 1.16 -8.95
CA GLY A 79 -4.51 0.80 -8.82
C GLY A 79 -3.93 1.10 -7.44
N THR A 80 -4.77 1.45 -6.45
CA THR A 80 -4.30 1.62 -5.08
C THR A 80 -3.75 0.29 -4.57
N GLN A 81 -2.51 0.33 -4.10
CA GLN A 81 -1.84 -0.80 -3.50
C GLN A 81 -1.97 -0.74 -1.99
N PHE A 82 -2.09 -1.91 -1.37
CA PHE A 82 -2.21 -2.06 0.06
C PHE A 82 -1.26 -3.12 0.59
N ARG A 83 -0.78 -2.89 1.81
CA ARG A 83 -0.10 -3.89 2.63
C ARG A 83 -1.10 -4.44 3.65
N VAL A 84 -1.27 -5.76 3.70
CA VAL A 84 -2.02 -6.41 4.77
C VAL A 84 -1.23 -6.33 6.07
N LYS A 85 -1.82 -5.75 7.12
CA LYS A 85 -1.12 -5.42 8.38
C LYS A 85 -1.24 -6.52 9.43
N SER A 86 -2.32 -7.29 9.39
CA SER A 86 -2.61 -8.38 10.32
C SER A 86 -3.27 -9.54 9.61
N ASP A 87 -3.24 -10.71 10.23
CA ASP A 87 -4.06 -11.82 9.79
C ASP A 87 -5.56 -11.47 9.93
N PRO A 88 -6.43 -11.98 9.04
CA PRO A 88 -7.87 -11.75 9.13
C PRO A 88 -8.45 -12.26 10.45
N LEU A 89 -9.21 -11.41 11.14
CA LEU A 89 -9.91 -11.76 12.37
C LEU A 89 -11.35 -12.18 12.04
N LYS A 90 -11.82 -13.29 12.64
CA LYS A 90 -13.24 -13.67 12.58
C LYS A 90 -13.93 -13.20 13.87
N SER A 91 -14.97 -12.39 13.75
CA SER A 91 -15.85 -12.12 14.90
C SER A 91 -16.77 -13.33 15.16
N ASN A 92 -17.31 -13.42 16.37
CA ASN A 92 -18.36 -14.37 16.72
C ASN A 92 -19.60 -14.23 15.82
N ASP A 93 -19.83 -13.02 15.27
CA ASP A 93 -20.92 -12.71 14.34
C ASP A 93 -20.62 -13.11 12.89
N LEU A 94 -19.60 -13.96 12.69
CA LEU A 94 -19.16 -14.55 11.42
C LEU A 94 -18.53 -13.58 10.40
N THR A 95 -18.66 -12.26 10.60
CA THR A 95 -17.97 -11.21 9.82
C THR A 95 -16.44 -11.30 9.96
N VAL A 96 -15.75 -11.07 8.85
CA VAL A 96 -14.29 -11.04 8.76
C VAL A 96 -13.77 -9.63 8.81
N TYR A 97 -12.76 -9.37 9.61
CA TYR A 97 -12.06 -8.09 9.67
C TYR A 97 -10.67 -8.23 9.07
N ILE A 98 -10.33 -7.34 8.13
CA ILE A 98 -9.00 -7.31 7.49
C ILE A 98 -8.44 -5.90 7.61
N LEU A 99 -7.32 -5.75 8.33
CA LEU A 99 -6.59 -4.49 8.42
C LEU A 99 -5.57 -4.38 7.27
N ILE A 100 -5.73 -3.35 6.46
CA ILE A 100 -4.83 -3.01 5.37
C ILE A 100 -4.42 -1.55 5.44
N ARG A 101 -3.27 -1.22 4.87
CA ARG A 101 -2.76 0.15 4.77
C ARG A 101 -2.36 0.45 3.35
N GLU A 102 -2.71 1.64 2.85
CA GLU A 102 -2.20 2.09 1.56
C GLU A 102 -0.67 2.04 1.52
N PHE A 103 -0.14 1.39 0.49
CA PHE A 103 1.28 1.23 0.29
C PHE A 103 1.87 2.45 -0.44
N THR A 104 3.01 2.93 0.02
CA THR A 104 3.76 4.03 -0.59
C THR A 104 5.19 3.60 -0.92
N LEU A 105 5.83 4.24 -1.91
CA LEU A 105 7.24 3.95 -2.24
C LEU A 105 8.19 4.13 -1.05
N ASN A 106 7.88 5.01 -0.10
CA ASN A 106 8.67 5.16 1.12
C ASN A 106 8.68 3.87 1.97
N ASP A 107 7.61 3.07 1.91
CA ASP A 107 7.54 1.78 2.60
C ASP A 107 8.50 0.74 1.97
N TYR A 108 8.84 0.86 0.68
CA TYR A 108 9.91 0.04 0.06
C TYR A 108 11.29 0.39 0.62
N LEU A 109 11.59 1.69 0.73
CA LEU A 109 12.89 2.18 1.19
C LEU A 109 13.13 1.85 2.66
N TYR A 110 12.11 1.98 3.52
CA TYR A 110 12.23 1.68 4.95
C TYR A 110 12.55 0.21 5.25
N LYS A 111 12.05 -0.72 4.42
CA LYS A 111 12.32 -2.16 4.57
C LYS A 111 13.76 -2.53 4.20
N HIS A 112 14.37 -1.78 3.28
CA HIS A 112 15.75 -2.02 2.81
C HIS A 112 16.80 -1.18 3.55
N TRP A 113 16.38 -0.25 4.41
CA TRP A 113 17.26 0.60 5.23
C TRP A 113 17.75 -0.05 6.53
N TYR A 114 17.40 -1.30 6.83
CA TYR A 114 17.97 -2.02 7.95
C TYR A 114 19.26 -2.76 7.56
N LYS A 115 20.35 -2.41 8.25
CA LYS A 115 21.77 -2.86 8.14
C LYS A 115 22.62 -2.24 7.02
N PHE A 116 22.79 -0.93 7.04
CA PHE A 116 24.08 -0.34 6.64
C PHE A 116 24.70 0.33 7.87
N ASN A 117 25.68 -0.35 8.47
CA ASN A 117 26.44 0.23 9.57
C ASN A 117 27.27 1.38 9.00
N THR A 118 27.06 2.56 9.57
CA THR A 118 27.67 3.85 9.23
C THR A 118 29.19 3.74 9.10
N HIS A 119 29.76 4.60 8.26
CA HIS A 119 31.14 4.66 7.75
C HIS A 119 31.33 3.90 6.44
N GLN A 120 30.89 4.47 5.30
CA GLN A 120 31.72 4.71 4.11
C GLN A 120 30.99 5.66 3.14
N TYR A 121 31.79 6.45 2.42
CA TYR A 121 31.46 7.67 1.70
C TYR A 121 30.49 7.46 0.52
N GLN A 122 29.62 8.45 0.27
CA GLN A 122 28.76 8.53 -0.90
C GLN A 122 29.40 9.49 -1.91
N LEU A 123 29.83 8.99 -3.07
CA LEU A 123 30.30 9.81 -4.19
C LEU A 123 29.36 9.60 -5.39
N MET A 124 28.75 10.68 -5.87
CA MET A 124 27.98 10.67 -7.12
C MET A 124 28.88 11.10 -8.27
N PHE A 125 29.07 10.23 -9.26
CA PHE A 125 29.64 10.60 -10.56
C PHE A 125 28.77 10.01 -11.67
N ASN A 126 28.38 10.86 -12.63
CA ASN A 126 27.73 10.53 -13.91
C ASN A 126 26.79 9.29 -13.92
N GLU A 127 25.56 9.50 -13.47
CA GLU A 127 24.39 8.61 -13.67
C GLU A 127 24.41 7.22 -13.01
N TYR A 128 25.44 6.89 -12.22
CA TYR A 128 25.51 5.62 -11.50
C TYR A 128 25.69 5.83 -9.99
N LEU A 129 24.95 5.08 -9.17
CA LEU A 129 25.16 5.00 -7.73
C LEU A 129 26.08 3.81 -7.45
N TYR A 130 27.29 4.09 -6.93
CA TYR A 130 28.25 3.06 -6.56
C TYR A 130 28.24 2.85 -5.06
N VAL A 131 28.02 1.61 -4.62
CA VAL A 131 28.08 1.22 -3.20
C VAL A 131 29.17 0.16 -3.05
N LYS A 132 30.28 0.52 -2.39
CA LYS A 132 31.37 -0.41 -2.10
C LYS A 132 31.09 -1.13 -0.78
N VAL A 133 31.00 -2.46 -0.82
CA VAL A 133 30.82 -3.30 0.37
C VAL A 133 32.17 -3.95 0.72
N PRO A 134 32.58 -4.07 2.01
CA PRO A 134 33.95 -4.42 2.38
C PRO A 134 34.48 -5.80 1.96
N GLN A 135 33.62 -6.70 1.46
CA GLN A 135 34.01 -8.09 1.12
C GLN A 135 33.62 -8.53 -0.29
N SER A 136 32.98 -7.68 -1.08
CA SER A 136 32.69 -7.92 -2.51
C SER A 136 32.26 -6.62 -3.17
N VAL A 137 32.72 -6.38 -4.41
CA VAL A 137 32.37 -5.18 -5.15
C VAL A 137 31.07 -5.42 -5.90
N TRP A 138 29.97 -4.84 -5.39
CA TRP A 138 28.68 -4.85 -6.05
C TRP A 138 28.55 -3.61 -6.92
N TYR A 139 27.99 -3.78 -8.12
CA TYR A 139 27.74 -2.68 -9.05
C TYR A 139 26.25 -2.60 -9.37
N LEU A 140 25.68 -1.40 -9.25
CA LEU A 140 24.30 -1.08 -9.66
C LEU A 140 24.36 -0.34 -11.00
N LYS A 141 23.56 -0.79 -11.97
CA LYS A 141 23.40 -0.10 -13.26
C LYS A 141 21.98 0.45 -13.37
N ALA A 142 21.83 1.77 -13.43
CA ALA A 142 20.54 2.43 -13.67
C ALA A 142 20.42 2.79 -15.16
N TRP A 143 19.25 2.60 -15.76
CA TRP A 143 18.95 3.05 -17.13
C TRP A 143 17.82 4.11 -17.15
N ASN A 144 18.01 5.12 -18.01
CA ASN A 144 16.98 5.97 -18.59
C ASN A 144 16.22 6.92 -17.64
N CYS A 145 16.93 7.87 -17.04
CA CYS A 145 16.32 9.03 -16.37
C CYS A 145 15.84 10.08 -17.40
N LYS A 146 14.57 10.04 -17.82
CA LYS A 146 13.96 11.25 -18.42
C LYS A 146 13.59 12.22 -17.31
N LYS A 147 14.28 13.36 -17.29
CA LYS A 147 14.16 14.41 -16.28
C LYS A 147 12.80 15.10 -16.36
N ILE A 148 11.93 14.82 -15.39
CA ILE A 148 10.81 15.70 -15.02
C ILE A 148 11.02 15.94 -13.52
N ARG A 149 11.16 17.23 -13.13
CA ARG A 149 11.26 17.69 -11.73
C ARG A 149 10.27 16.87 -10.87
N ASP A 150 10.60 15.94 -9.98
CA ASP A 150 11.80 15.75 -9.17
C ASP A 150 12.13 14.26 -8.85
N PHE A 151 11.67 13.26 -9.62
CA PHE A 151 12.07 11.85 -9.37
C PHE A 151 12.06 11.01 -10.65
N SER A 152 13.09 10.19 -10.85
CA SER A 152 13.16 9.19 -11.92
C SER A 152 13.01 7.79 -11.33
N TYR A 153 12.16 6.96 -11.95
CA TYR A 153 12.04 5.54 -11.60
C TYR A 153 13.19 4.77 -12.26
N VAL A 154 13.90 3.95 -11.47
CA VAL A 154 14.96 3.06 -11.97
C VAL A 154 14.42 1.63 -11.98
N HIS A 155 14.52 0.96 -13.13
CA HIS A 155 14.29 -0.47 -13.22
C HIS A 155 15.57 -1.21 -12.77
N LEU A 156 15.42 -2.18 -11.86
CA LEU A 156 16.52 -2.92 -11.26
C LEU A 156 16.64 -4.28 -11.95
N GLU A 157 17.80 -4.59 -12.52
CA GLU A 157 18.16 -5.93 -13.00
C GLU A 157 19.43 -6.41 -12.30
N GLU A 158 19.46 -7.68 -11.89
CA GLU A 158 20.66 -8.35 -11.39
C GLU A 158 21.67 -8.53 -12.52
N ILE A 159 22.90 -8.04 -12.33
CA ILE A 159 24.01 -8.35 -13.24
C ILE A 159 25.03 -9.14 -12.44
N ASN A 160 25.13 -10.43 -12.73
CA ASN A 160 26.17 -11.30 -12.20
C ASN A 160 27.41 -11.12 -13.09
N ILE A 161 28.44 -10.44 -12.58
CA ILE A 161 29.73 -10.35 -13.28
C ILE A 161 30.62 -11.42 -12.65
N GLN A 162 30.84 -12.52 -13.38
CA GLN A 162 31.92 -13.45 -13.05
C GLN A 162 33.25 -12.76 -13.36
N GLU A 163 34.21 -12.89 -12.44
CA GLU A 163 35.57 -12.31 -12.52
C GLU A 163 36.31 -12.68 -13.81
#